data_AF-A0A485AHH4-F1
#
_entry.id   AF-A0A485AHH4-F1
#
_cell.length_a   1.000
_cell.length_b   1.000
_cell.length_c   1.000
_cell.angle_alpha   90.00
_cell.angle_beta   90.00
_cell.angle_gamma   90.00
#
_symmetry.space_group_name_H-M   'P 1'
#
loop_
_entity.id
_entity.type
_entity.pdbx_description
1 polymer ?
#
loop_
_entity_poly.entity_id
_entity_poly.type
_entity_poly.pdbx_seq_one_letter_code
_entity_poly.pdbx_strand_id
1 'polypeptide(L)'
;MVPSTFSRMKAARCLPVILAALIFAGCGTQAPDQSAAQLQGATQADSGFYLQQMQQSSNDSKTNWQLLAIRALLKEGKSQQALELYNQLPQELNAAQRQEQSLLAVEVKLAQKDFAGAQALLQKLKADDFDSALQARFWQDTISAEQGKPSLTLLRALIAQAPLLATQAEKQQNSDATWQVLSSMTQAQANALVINADENVLQGWLDLQRVWFDNRNDPDMMKAGIKDWQTRYPQNPGAKVLPSQLANVQSFKPASVNKIALLLPLSGQASVFGRTIQKGFEAAKNGISPVSGSAVPEQVAQAASTDVISPSQAEITDLTSPQTQAPVQAPAAAAPVQAAATAQSDTTATPETAEPSPTAQPQAVASVAAKPIRRAENL
;
A
#
# COMPACT_ATOMS: atom_id res chain seq x y z
N MET A 1 -45.86 98.81 11.32
CA MET A 1 -44.56 99.37 10.87
C MET A 1 -43.46 98.44 11.35
N VAL A 2 -42.79 97.75 10.39
CA VAL A 2 -41.43 97.15 10.29
C VAL A 2 -40.69 96.56 11.55
N PRO A 3 -39.69 95.66 11.39
CA PRO A 3 -39.78 94.20 11.32
C PRO A 3 -38.94 93.49 12.42
N SER A 4 -38.86 92.15 12.42
CA SER A 4 -37.66 91.44 12.92
C SER A 4 -37.51 90.07 12.24
N THR A 5 -36.30 89.84 11.78
CA THR A 5 -35.84 88.81 10.82
C THR A 5 -35.51 87.50 11.51
N PHE A 6 -36.05 86.38 11.02
CA PHE A 6 -35.54 85.04 11.35
C PHE A 6 -34.61 84.56 10.24
N SER A 7 -33.32 84.52 10.56
CA SER A 7 -32.33 83.74 9.83
C SER A 7 -32.53 82.26 10.18
N ARG A 8 -32.85 81.41 9.20
CA ARG A 8 -32.74 79.95 9.33
C ARG A 8 -31.86 79.42 8.20
N MET A 9 -30.68 78.97 8.61
CA MET A 9 -29.67 78.32 7.78
C MET A 9 -30.25 77.08 7.09
N LYS A 10 -30.02 76.99 5.78
CA LYS A 10 -30.14 75.77 4.97
C LYS A 10 -28.99 74.83 5.34
N ALA A 11 -29.21 73.88 6.22
CA ALA A 11 -28.21 72.84 6.50
C ALA A 11 -28.83 71.50 6.95
N ALA A 12 -29.97 71.11 6.36
CA ALA A 12 -30.65 69.87 6.75
C ALA A 12 -31.31 69.14 5.57
N ARG A 13 -30.64 69.05 4.42
CA ARG A 13 -31.19 68.32 3.24
C ARG A 13 -30.22 67.41 2.50
N CYS A 14 -29.02 67.16 3.02
CA CYS A 14 -28.05 66.23 2.38
C CYS A 14 -27.65 65.04 3.27
N LEU A 15 -28.27 64.85 4.44
CA LEU A 15 -27.93 63.76 5.34
C LEU A 15 -28.28 62.33 4.83
N PRO A 16 -29.36 62.09 4.05
CA PRO A 16 -29.67 60.71 3.64
C PRO A 16 -28.85 60.22 2.43
N VAL A 17 -28.17 61.10 1.69
CA VAL A 17 -27.37 60.71 0.51
C VAL A 17 -25.94 60.29 0.90
N ILE A 18 -25.38 60.88 1.97
CA ILE A 18 -24.04 60.53 2.44
C ILE A 18 -24.03 59.20 3.21
N LEU A 19 -25.16 58.81 3.84
CA LEU A 19 -25.27 57.53 4.54
C LEU A 19 -25.39 56.32 3.59
N ALA A 20 -25.93 56.50 2.38
CA ALA A 20 -26.00 55.44 1.36
C ALA A 20 -24.65 55.19 0.65
N ALA A 21 -23.75 56.19 0.60
CA ALA A 21 -22.42 56.05 0.02
C ALA A 21 -21.41 55.33 0.94
N LEU A 22 -21.66 55.29 2.24
CA LEU A 22 -20.80 54.61 3.22
C LEU A 22 -21.04 53.10 3.34
N ILE A 23 -22.14 52.57 2.78
CA ILE A 23 -22.43 51.13 2.77
C ILE A 23 -21.78 50.42 1.58
N PHE A 24 -21.39 51.15 0.52
CA PHE A 24 -20.68 50.57 -0.63
C PHE A 24 -19.15 50.54 -0.49
N ALA A 25 -18.58 51.20 0.52
CA ALA A 25 -17.14 51.18 0.81
C ALA A 25 -16.72 50.09 1.82
N GLY A 26 -17.62 49.16 2.15
CA GLY A 26 -17.39 48.09 3.14
C GLY A 26 -17.02 46.72 2.56
N CYS A 27 -16.98 46.53 1.23
CA CYS A 27 -16.57 45.28 0.61
C CYS A 27 -15.13 45.38 0.07
N GLY A 28 -14.17 45.51 0.99
CA GLY A 28 -12.75 45.48 0.68
C GLY A 28 -12.00 44.41 1.45
N THR A 29 -12.68 43.46 2.11
CA THR A 29 -12.02 42.24 2.56
C THR A 29 -11.97 41.32 1.35
N GLN A 30 -10.86 41.35 0.60
CA GLN A 30 -10.53 40.30 -0.35
C GLN A 30 -10.79 38.97 0.36
N ALA A 31 -11.69 38.16 -0.21
CA ALA A 31 -11.88 36.81 0.26
C ALA A 31 -10.49 36.15 0.33
N PRO A 32 -10.17 35.45 1.44
CA PRO A 32 -8.87 34.81 1.57
C PRO A 32 -8.62 33.95 0.34
N ASP A 33 -7.50 34.19 -0.35
CA ASP A 33 -7.14 33.45 -1.55
C ASP A 33 -6.96 31.98 -1.19
N GLN A 34 -8.00 31.18 -1.45
CA GLN A 34 -8.03 29.75 -1.12
C GLN A 34 -6.96 28.98 -1.90
N SER A 35 -6.52 29.50 -3.04
CA SER A 35 -5.50 28.85 -3.86
C SER A 35 -4.15 28.76 -3.14
N ALA A 36 -3.78 29.78 -2.36
CA ALA A 36 -2.51 29.79 -1.62
C ALA A 36 -2.48 28.73 -0.52
N ALA A 37 -3.59 28.57 0.22
CA ALA A 37 -3.72 27.55 1.24
C ALA A 37 -3.73 26.14 0.64
N GLN A 38 -4.37 25.96 -0.52
CA GLN A 38 -4.39 24.67 -1.22
C GLN A 38 -3.04 24.32 -1.89
N LEU A 39 -2.26 25.32 -2.31
CA LEU A 39 -0.93 25.12 -2.87
C LEU A 39 0.01 24.47 -1.85
N GLN A 40 -0.08 24.88 -0.59
CA GLN A 40 0.69 24.33 0.54
C GLN A 40 0.12 23.01 1.09
N GLY A 41 -1.16 22.73 0.82
CA GLY A 41 -1.85 21.54 1.29
C GLY A 41 -1.88 20.39 0.29
N ALA A 42 -2.49 19.28 0.71
CA ALA A 42 -2.84 18.20 -0.20
C ALA A 42 -3.91 18.67 -1.21
N THR A 43 -3.78 18.28 -2.47
CA THR A 43 -4.84 18.48 -3.48
C THR A 43 -6.08 17.68 -3.09
N GLN A 44 -7.19 18.39 -2.89
CA GLN A 44 -8.47 17.84 -2.44
C GLN A 44 -9.50 17.71 -3.57
N ALA A 45 -9.29 18.40 -4.69
CA ALA A 45 -10.20 18.42 -5.83
C ALA A 45 -9.57 17.84 -7.09
N ASP A 46 -10.41 17.59 -8.10
CA ASP A 46 -9.99 17.10 -9.40
C ASP A 46 -9.40 18.21 -10.28
N SER A 47 -8.79 17.81 -11.38
CA SER A 47 -8.22 18.72 -12.39
C SER A 47 -9.29 19.62 -13.00
N GLY A 48 -10.53 19.14 -13.17
CA GLY A 48 -11.64 19.89 -13.74
C GLY A 48 -11.99 21.12 -12.89
N PHE A 49 -12.10 20.94 -11.57
CA PHE A 49 -12.33 22.01 -10.62
C PHE A 49 -11.23 23.08 -10.69
N TYR A 50 -9.96 22.67 -10.66
CA TYR A 50 -8.84 23.62 -10.70
C TYR A 50 -8.75 24.37 -12.03
N LEU A 51 -9.01 23.69 -13.16
CA LEU A 51 -9.04 24.33 -14.47
C LEU A 51 -10.18 25.36 -14.57
N GLN A 52 -11.35 25.07 -14.00
CA GLN A 52 -12.47 26.00 -13.96
C GLN A 52 -12.14 27.23 -13.08
N GLN A 53 -11.56 27.02 -11.89
CA GLN A 53 -11.12 28.10 -11.02
C GLN A 53 -10.04 28.97 -11.66
N MET A 54 -9.12 28.36 -12.41
CA MET A 54 -8.09 29.07 -13.18
C MET A 54 -8.71 30.01 -14.23
N GLN A 55 -9.78 29.59 -14.93
CA GLN A 55 -10.46 30.43 -15.94
C GLN A 55 -11.22 31.61 -15.32
N GLN A 56 -11.69 31.47 -14.08
CA GLN A 56 -12.42 32.50 -13.35
C GLN A 56 -11.52 33.45 -12.55
N SER A 57 -10.24 33.12 -12.43
CA SER A 57 -9.25 33.85 -11.63
C SER A 57 -8.33 34.71 -12.50
N SER A 58 -7.66 35.67 -11.87
CA SER A 58 -6.69 36.57 -12.52
C SER A 58 -5.39 36.64 -11.72
N ASN A 59 -4.29 37.03 -12.39
CA ASN A 59 -2.98 37.29 -11.77
C ASN A 59 -2.44 36.10 -10.94
N ASP A 60 -1.94 36.35 -9.72
CA ASP A 60 -1.29 35.35 -8.88
C ASP A 60 -2.19 34.16 -8.52
N SER A 61 -3.47 34.42 -8.26
CA SER A 61 -4.44 33.36 -7.97
C SER A 61 -4.63 32.45 -9.19
N LYS A 62 -4.59 33.00 -10.41
CA LYS A 62 -4.63 32.20 -11.65
C LYS A 62 -3.43 31.27 -11.74
N THR A 63 -2.23 31.77 -11.46
CA THR A 63 -0.99 30.96 -11.44
C THR A 63 -1.07 29.84 -10.41
N ASN A 64 -1.57 30.13 -9.20
CA ASN A 64 -1.74 29.11 -8.16
C ASN A 64 -2.73 28.02 -8.60
N TRP A 65 -3.87 28.39 -9.19
CA TRP A 65 -4.83 27.42 -9.74
C TRP A 65 -4.25 26.62 -10.90
N GLN A 66 -3.41 27.23 -11.74
CA GLN A 66 -2.71 26.53 -12.81
C GLN A 66 -1.76 25.47 -12.27
N LEU A 67 -0.95 25.79 -11.25
CA LEU A 67 -0.06 24.83 -10.57
C LEU A 67 -0.85 23.68 -9.93
N LEU A 68 -1.96 23.98 -9.26
CA LEU A 68 -2.86 22.97 -8.68
C LEU A 68 -3.50 22.08 -9.75
N ALA A 69 -3.91 22.65 -10.88
CA ALA A 69 -4.46 21.91 -12.01
C ALA A 69 -3.41 20.96 -12.61
N ILE A 70 -2.17 21.41 -12.82
CA ILE A 70 -1.06 20.55 -13.27
C ILE A 70 -0.87 19.38 -12.30
N ARG A 71 -0.82 19.67 -10.99
CA ARG A 71 -0.69 18.65 -9.94
C ARG A 71 -1.80 17.60 -10.00
N ALA A 72 -3.05 18.03 -10.15
CA ALA A 72 -4.19 17.13 -10.25
C ALA A 72 -4.17 16.32 -11.56
N LEU A 73 -3.82 16.94 -12.69
CA LEU A 73 -3.69 16.25 -13.98
C LEU A 73 -2.63 15.14 -13.93
N LEU A 74 -1.50 15.37 -13.24
CA LEU A 74 -0.45 14.35 -13.05
C LEU A 74 -0.96 13.19 -12.20
N LYS A 75 -1.68 13.47 -11.10
CA LYS A 75 -2.32 12.43 -10.27
C LYS A 75 -3.37 11.62 -11.01
N GLU A 76 -4.10 12.25 -11.92
CA GLU A 76 -5.09 11.60 -12.79
C GLU A 76 -4.45 10.84 -13.98
N GLY A 77 -3.13 10.90 -14.15
CA GLY A 77 -2.42 10.24 -15.26
C GLY A 77 -2.54 10.97 -16.61
N LYS A 78 -3.05 12.21 -16.63
CA LYS A 78 -3.18 13.05 -17.83
C LYS A 78 -1.87 13.80 -18.12
N SER A 79 -0.78 13.07 -18.29
CA SER A 79 0.59 13.61 -18.37
C SER A 79 0.81 14.61 -19.51
N GLN A 80 0.17 14.39 -20.67
CA GLN A 80 0.29 15.30 -21.82
C GLN A 80 -0.36 16.66 -21.54
N GLN A 81 -1.59 16.66 -21.02
CA GLN A 81 -2.29 17.90 -20.65
C GLN A 81 -1.56 18.64 -19.52
N ALA A 82 -0.99 17.90 -18.56
CA ALA A 82 -0.17 18.49 -17.51
C ALA A 82 1.08 19.19 -18.07
N LEU A 83 1.76 18.56 -19.05
CA LEU A 83 2.93 19.14 -19.71
C LEU A 83 2.58 20.41 -20.51
N GLU A 84 1.49 20.37 -21.28
CA GLU A 84 1.01 21.53 -22.03
C GLU A 84 0.72 22.71 -21.10
N LEU A 85 0.01 22.45 -20.00
CA LEU A 85 -0.33 23.47 -19.02
C LEU A 85 0.91 23.96 -18.24
N TYR A 86 1.89 23.10 -18.00
CA TYR A 86 3.17 23.45 -17.39
C TYR A 86 4.00 24.39 -18.28
N ASN A 87 4.05 24.13 -19.60
CA ASN A 87 4.75 24.98 -20.55
C ASN A 87 4.10 26.36 -20.74
N GLN A 88 2.85 26.52 -20.30
CA GLN A 88 2.10 27.78 -20.31
C GLN A 88 2.25 28.57 -19.00
N LEU A 89 3.09 28.13 -18.06
CA LEU A 89 3.32 28.88 -16.82
C LEU A 89 4.02 30.22 -17.12
N PRO A 90 3.62 31.31 -16.45
CA PRO A 90 4.29 32.61 -16.59
C PRO A 90 5.74 32.54 -16.08
N GLN A 91 6.63 33.36 -16.64
CA GLN A 91 8.03 33.44 -16.20
C GLN A 91 8.20 34.14 -14.85
N GLU A 92 7.34 35.13 -14.56
CA GLU A 92 7.34 35.88 -13.32
C GLU A 92 6.58 35.08 -12.25
N LEU A 93 7.34 34.34 -11.42
CA LEU A 93 6.80 33.51 -10.34
C LEU A 93 7.36 33.97 -8.98
N ASN A 94 6.49 34.04 -7.97
CA ASN A 94 6.92 34.28 -6.61
C ASN A 94 7.70 33.07 -6.04
N ALA A 95 8.30 33.22 -4.85
CA ALA A 95 9.16 32.19 -4.27
C ALA A 95 8.43 30.84 -4.07
N ALA A 96 7.21 30.87 -3.52
CA ALA A 96 6.42 29.66 -3.28
C ALA A 96 5.99 28.98 -4.59
N GLN A 97 5.59 29.77 -5.59
CA GLN A 97 5.23 29.28 -6.92
C GLN A 97 6.44 28.64 -7.63
N ARG A 98 7.64 29.21 -7.49
CA ARG A 98 8.88 28.62 -8.04
C ARG A 98 9.24 27.28 -7.39
N GLN A 99 9.05 27.16 -6.08
CA GLN A 99 9.25 25.89 -5.38
C GLN A 99 8.29 24.82 -5.89
N GLU A 100 6.99 25.14 -5.97
CA GLU A 100 6.01 24.21 -6.51
C GLU A 100 6.30 23.86 -7.98
N GLN A 101 6.62 24.84 -8.82
CA GLN A 101 7.00 24.61 -10.21
C GLN A 101 8.18 23.64 -10.31
N SER A 102 9.21 23.83 -9.49
CA SER A 102 10.41 22.98 -9.53
C SER A 102 10.10 21.51 -9.22
N LEU A 103 9.18 21.26 -8.30
CA LEU A 103 8.73 19.91 -7.97
C LEU A 103 7.81 19.33 -9.05
N LEU A 104 6.88 20.13 -9.58
CA LEU A 104 6.05 19.74 -10.72
C LEU A 104 6.90 19.40 -11.96
N ALA A 105 8.03 20.07 -12.17
CA ALA A 105 8.96 19.72 -13.23
C ALA A 105 9.48 18.28 -13.10
N VAL A 106 9.79 17.85 -11.87
CA VAL A 106 10.18 16.48 -11.56
C VAL A 106 9.02 15.52 -11.81
N GLU A 107 7.83 15.81 -11.29
CA GLU A 107 6.65 14.96 -11.44
C GLU A 107 6.24 14.79 -12.92
N VAL A 108 6.34 15.85 -13.72
CA VAL A 108 6.14 15.79 -15.18
C VAL A 108 7.14 14.84 -15.84
N LYS A 109 8.42 14.90 -15.45
CA LYS A 109 9.45 13.97 -15.94
C LYS A 109 9.19 12.53 -15.53
N LEU A 110 8.79 12.30 -14.28
CA LEU A 110 8.37 10.99 -13.78
C LEU A 110 7.17 10.45 -14.56
N ALA A 111 6.17 11.29 -14.83
CA ALA A 111 4.99 10.94 -15.61
C ALA A 111 5.30 10.62 -17.08
N GLN A 112 6.38 11.21 -17.63
CA GLN A 112 6.93 10.88 -18.95
C GLN A 112 7.83 9.63 -18.95
N LYS A 113 8.05 9.00 -17.78
CA LYS A 113 9.02 7.91 -17.58
C LYS A 113 10.47 8.32 -17.87
N ASP A 114 10.77 9.63 -17.82
CA ASP A 114 12.13 10.18 -17.89
C ASP A 114 12.73 10.26 -16.48
N PHE A 115 13.06 9.08 -15.93
CA PHE A 115 13.58 8.97 -14.57
C PHE A 115 14.96 9.60 -14.40
N ALA A 116 15.82 9.52 -15.42
CA ALA A 116 17.13 10.17 -15.40
C ALA A 116 17.00 11.70 -15.38
N GLY A 117 16.08 12.25 -16.19
CA GLY A 117 15.74 13.67 -16.15
C GLY A 117 15.16 14.10 -14.80
N ALA A 118 14.28 13.29 -14.21
CA ALA A 118 13.74 13.54 -12.87
C ALA A 118 14.85 13.57 -11.79
N GLN A 119 15.77 12.60 -11.80
CA GLN A 119 16.91 12.56 -10.89
C GLN A 119 17.83 13.79 -11.06
N ALA A 120 18.11 14.21 -12.29
CA ALA A 120 18.93 15.38 -12.57
C ALA A 120 18.32 16.69 -12.08
N LEU A 121 16.98 16.79 -12.04
CA LEU A 121 16.27 17.90 -11.44
C LEU A 121 16.28 17.83 -9.91
N LEU A 122 16.00 16.65 -9.34
CA LEU A 122 16.02 16.41 -7.89
C LEU A 122 17.38 16.72 -7.24
N GLN A 123 18.50 16.42 -7.91
CA GLN A 123 19.84 16.71 -7.41
C GLN A 123 20.12 18.21 -7.20
N LYS A 124 19.36 19.09 -7.86
CA LYS A 124 19.49 20.55 -7.72
C LYS A 124 18.63 21.12 -6.60
N LEU A 125 17.70 20.32 -6.08
CA LEU A 125 16.74 20.68 -5.05
C LEU A 125 17.22 20.14 -3.70
N LYS A 126 16.87 20.84 -2.61
CA LYS A 126 17.15 20.37 -1.25
C LYS A 126 15.86 20.23 -0.48
N ALA A 127 15.71 19.10 0.21
CA ALA A 127 14.53 18.81 1.02
C ALA A 127 14.26 19.89 2.09
N ASP A 128 15.30 20.48 2.66
CA ASP A 128 15.22 21.49 3.74
C ASP A 128 14.70 22.84 3.27
N ASP A 129 14.66 23.08 1.95
CA ASP A 129 14.10 24.32 1.38
C ASP A 129 12.57 24.29 1.32
N PHE A 130 11.94 23.13 1.54
CA PHE A 130 10.50 22.92 1.40
C PHE A 130 9.78 22.89 2.74
N ASP A 131 8.48 23.25 2.72
CA ASP A 131 7.58 22.98 3.84
C ASP A 131 7.33 21.46 4.00
N SER A 132 6.72 21.04 5.10
CA SER A 132 6.53 19.61 5.39
C SER A 132 5.72 18.87 4.33
N ALA A 133 4.77 19.54 3.66
CA ALA A 133 3.91 18.92 2.66
C ALA A 133 4.64 18.72 1.33
N LEU A 134 5.39 19.74 0.87
CA LEU A 134 6.25 19.65 -0.30
C LEU A 134 7.41 18.68 -0.04
N GLN A 135 7.97 18.67 1.17
CA GLN A 135 9.04 17.75 1.56
C GLN A 135 8.58 16.29 1.43
N ALA A 136 7.36 15.95 1.85
CA ALA A 136 6.82 14.61 1.70
C ALA A 136 6.71 14.18 0.22
N ARG A 137 6.28 15.10 -0.66
CA ARG A 137 6.23 14.87 -2.11
C ARG A 137 7.62 14.74 -2.72
N PHE A 138 8.56 15.62 -2.35
CA PHE A 138 9.95 15.54 -2.78
C PHE A 138 10.57 14.17 -2.51
N TRP A 139 10.36 13.61 -1.30
CA TRP A 139 10.85 12.27 -0.99
C TRP A 139 10.11 11.18 -1.78
N GLN A 140 8.81 11.32 -1.99
CA GLN A 140 8.04 10.38 -2.83
C GLN A 140 8.51 10.38 -4.28
N ASP A 141 8.82 11.55 -4.84
CA ASP A 141 9.34 11.71 -6.19
C ASP A 141 10.75 11.11 -6.30
N THR A 142 11.58 11.32 -5.28
CA THR A 142 12.90 10.69 -5.18
C THR A 142 12.79 9.17 -5.16
N ILE A 143 11.91 8.60 -4.34
CA ILE A 143 11.66 7.15 -4.28
C ILE A 143 11.21 6.62 -5.64
N SER A 144 10.30 7.34 -6.31
CA SER A 144 9.76 6.97 -7.62
C SER A 144 10.83 7.04 -8.72
N ALA A 145 11.73 8.03 -8.65
CA ALA A 145 12.83 8.23 -9.58
C ALA A 145 13.88 7.10 -9.53
N GLU A 146 14.13 6.53 -8.34
CA GLU A 146 15.09 5.45 -8.13
C GLU A 146 14.60 4.08 -8.64
N GLN A 147 13.30 3.94 -8.98
CA GLN A 147 12.69 2.72 -9.52
C GLN A 147 12.92 1.46 -8.68
N GLY A 148 13.07 1.60 -7.36
CA GLY A 148 13.37 0.47 -6.48
C GLY A 148 14.76 -0.14 -6.66
N LYS A 149 15.65 0.51 -7.43
CA LYS A 149 17.05 0.10 -7.52
C LYS A 149 17.71 0.34 -6.17
N PRO A 150 18.37 -0.66 -5.57
CA PRO A 150 19.02 -0.46 -4.28
C PRO A 150 20.12 0.59 -4.38
N SER A 151 19.89 1.74 -3.76
CA SER A 151 20.82 2.88 -3.76
C SER A 151 20.81 3.59 -2.40
N LEU A 152 21.90 4.30 -2.11
CA LEU A 152 21.98 5.14 -0.91
C LEU A 152 20.94 6.27 -0.94
N THR A 153 20.71 6.83 -2.13
CA THR A 153 19.69 7.86 -2.37
C THR A 153 18.29 7.34 -2.00
N LEU A 154 17.94 6.13 -2.44
CA LEU A 154 16.66 5.51 -2.12
C LEU A 154 16.50 5.25 -0.62
N LEU A 155 17.54 4.73 0.04
CA LEU A 155 17.51 4.52 1.49
C LEU A 155 17.32 5.82 2.26
N ARG A 156 18.08 6.87 1.92
CA ARG A 156 17.96 8.18 2.54
C ARG A 156 16.55 8.76 2.33
N ALA A 157 15.99 8.63 1.13
CA ALA A 157 14.66 9.11 0.82
C ALA A 157 13.57 8.39 1.64
N LEU A 158 13.64 7.07 1.76
CA LEU A 158 12.71 6.29 2.58
C LEU A 158 12.81 6.66 4.07
N ILE A 159 14.03 6.78 4.59
CA ILE A 159 14.27 7.18 5.99
C ILE A 159 13.76 8.59 6.27
N ALA A 160 14.00 9.54 5.37
CA ALA A 160 13.56 10.91 5.52
C ALA A 160 12.04 11.07 5.34
N GLN A 161 11.40 10.20 4.56
CA GLN A 161 9.95 10.15 4.42
C GLN A 161 9.27 9.62 5.69
N ALA A 162 9.87 8.65 6.40
CA ALA A 162 9.28 7.99 7.56
C ALA A 162 8.63 8.91 8.63
N PRO A 163 9.26 10.01 9.09
CA PRO A 163 8.64 10.92 10.06
C PRO A 163 7.47 11.74 9.49
N LEU A 164 7.36 11.89 8.18
CA LEU A 164 6.32 12.67 7.50
C LEU A 164 5.03 11.86 7.28
N LEU A 165 5.07 10.55 7.48
CA LEU A 165 3.92 9.66 7.27
C LEU A 165 2.93 9.74 8.44
N ALA A 166 1.65 9.90 8.11
CA ALA A 166 0.60 10.09 9.11
C ALA A 166 0.02 8.76 9.60
N THR A 167 -0.29 7.85 8.68
CA THR A 167 -1.02 6.61 8.99
C THR A 167 -0.07 5.47 9.36
N GLN A 168 -0.57 4.52 10.15
CA GLN A 168 0.18 3.31 10.50
C GLN A 168 0.47 2.44 9.26
N ALA A 169 -0.45 2.40 8.30
CA ALA A 169 -0.29 1.64 7.06
C ALA A 169 0.86 2.19 6.20
N GLU A 170 0.94 3.51 6.03
CA GLU A 170 2.04 4.16 5.31
C GLU A 170 3.39 3.91 6.01
N LYS A 171 3.44 4.02 7.33
CA LYS A 171 4.65 3.73 8.12
C LYS A 171 5.11 2.28 7.96
N GLN A 172 4.17 1.33 7.94
CA GLN A 172 4.49 -0.07 7.68
C GLN A 172 5.03 -0.25 6.26
N GLN A 173 4.38 0.32 5.25
CA GLN A 173 4.83 0.24 3.85
C GLN A 173 6.24 0.83 3.67
N ASN A 174 6.53 1.98 4.28
CA ASN A 174 7.85 2.60 4.22
C ASN A 174 8.91 1.76 4.94
N SER A 175 8.58 1.17 6.10
CA SER A 175 9.49 0.27 6.83
C SER A 175 9.78 -1.01 6.03
N ASP A 176 8.76 -1.59 5.40
CA ASP A 176 8.87 -2.75 4.53
C ASP A 176 9.71 -2.45 3.28
N ALA A 177 9.49 -1.29 2.65
CA ALA A 177 10.27 -0.84 1.50
C ALA A 177 11.74 -0.58 1.87
N THR A 178 11.99 0.07 3.00
CA THR A 178 13.35 0.30 3.52
C THR A 178 14.07 -1.03 3.72
N TRP A 179 13.39 -1.98 4.36
CA TRP A 179 13.93 -3.31 4.60
C TRP A 179 14.13 -4.12 3.32
N GLN A 180 13.24 -4.01 2.34
CA GLN A 180 13.39 -4.65 1.03
C GLN A 180 14.64 -4.16 0.30
N VAL A 181 14.90 -2.85 0.34
CA VAL A 181 16.11 -2.28 -0.24
C VAL A 181 17.36 -2.83 0.46
N LEU A 182 17.39 -2.82 1.80
CA LEU A 182 18.53 -3.33 2.57
C LEU A 182 18.75 -4.83 2.36
N SER A 183 17.72 -5.66 2.50
CA SER A 183 17.85 -7.12 2.37
C SER A 183 18.26 -7.56 0.97
N SER A 184 18.01 -6.75 -0.07
CA SER A 184 18.46 -7.01 -1.43
C SER A 184 19.93 -6.61 -1.69
N MET A 185 20.51 -5.73 -0.87
CA MET A 185 21.91 -5.33 -0.98
C MET A 185 22.84 -6.40 -0.41
N THR A 186 23.97 -6.65 -1.07
CA THR A 186 25.02 -7.51 -0.53
C THR A 186 25.77 -6.80 0.61
N GLN A 187 26.42 -7.57 1.49
CA GLN A 187 27.22 -7.02 2.58
C GLN A 187 28.37 -6.12 2.08
N ALA A 188 28.98 -6.46 0.94
CA ALA A 188 30.00 -5.63 0.29
C ALA A 188 29.42 -4.29 -0.20
N GLN A 189 28.23 -4.31 -0.81
CA GLN A 189 27.54 -3.08 -1.23
C GLN A 189 27.16 -2.20 -0.04
N ALA A 190 26.64 -2.80 1.04
CA ALA A 190 26.28 -2.08 2.26
C ALA A 190 27.50 -1.46 2.95
N ASN A 191 28.62 -2.18 3.05
CA ASN A 191 29.86 -1.68 3.64
C ASN A 191 30.55 -0.60 2.79
N ALA A 192 30.29 -0.58 1.47
CA ALA A 192 30.80 0.45 0.57
C ALA A 192 30.02 1.76 0.65
N LEU A 193 28.88 1.80 1.36
CA LEU A 193 28.09 3.01 1.54
C LEU A 193 28.84 4.01 2.43
N VAL A 194 29.08 5.19 1.90
CA VAL A 194 29.64 6.31 2.67
C VAL A 194 28.48 7.04 3.35
N ILE A 195 28.33 6.77 4.65
CA ILE A 195 27.36 7.44 5.52
C ILE A 195 28.02 8.58 6.27
N ASN A 196 27.28 9.65 6.51
CA ASN A 196 27.73 10.75 7.35
C ASN A 196 27.55 10.38 8.84
N ALA A 197 28.34 11.00 9.72
CA ALA A 197 28.34 10.69 11.15
C ALA A 197 27.01 11.03 11.88
N ASP A 198 26.20 11.91 11.29
CA ASP A 198 24.89 12.32 11.81
C ASP A 198 23.74 11.40 11.38
N GLU A 199 23.97 10.46 10.45
CA GLU A 199 22.96 9.56 9.92
C GLU A 199 22.68 8.34 10.84
N ASN A 200 22.40 8.61 12.13
CA ASN A 200 22.18 7.58 13.15
C ASN A 200 21.06 6.59 12.80
N VAL A 201 20.00 7.06 12.13
CA VAL A 201 18.88 6.20 11.70
C VAL A 201 19.33 5.24 10.59
N LEU A 202 20.10 5.73 9.62
CA LEU A 202 20.65 4.90 8.54
C LEU A 202 21.65 3.88 9.10
N GLN A 203 22.54 4.30 10.00
CA GLN A 203 23.44 3.39 10.69
C GLN A 203 22.67 2.28 11.41
N GLY A 204 21.61 2.62 12.14
CA GLY A 204 20.74 1.62 12.76
C GLY A 204 20.16 0.62 11.75
N TRP A 205 19.70 1.08 10.60
CA TRP A 205 19.20 0.19 9.55
C TRP A 205 20.28 -0.76 8.98
N LEU A 206 21.51 -0.29 8.79
CA LEU A 206 22.63 -1.11 8.35
C LEU A 206 23.05 -2.14 9.41
N ASP A 207 23.00 -1.76 10.68
CA ASP A 207 23.24 -2.70 11.79
C ASP A 207 22.18 -3.82 11.84
N LEU A 208 20.91 -3.49 11.58
CA LEU A 208 19.84 -4.50 11.48
C LEU A 208 20.07 -5.45 10.30
N GLN A 209 20.52 -4.90 9.17
CA GLN A 209 20.85 -5.69 7.98
C GLN A 209 21.99 -6.68 8.30
N ARG A 210 23.01 -6.25 9.05
CA ARG A 210 24.09 -7.13 9.50
C ARG A 210 23.60 -8.22 10.43
N VAL A 211 22.78 -7.88 11.43
CA VAL A 211 22.12 -8.85 12.30
C VAL A 211 21.36 -9.88 11.46
N TRP A 212 20.67 -9.44 10.40
CA TRP A 212 19.97 -10.34 9.51
C TRP A 212 20.90 -11.28 8.75
N PHE A 213 21.95 -10.75 8.12
CA PHE A 213 22.92 -11.57 7.37
C PHE A 213 23.60 -12.62 8.25
N ASP A 214 23.98 -12.23 9.47
CA ASP A 214 24.70 -13.10 10.40
C ASP A 214 23.80 -14.20 11.00
N ASN A 215 22.49 -13.93 11.17
CA ASN A 215 21.58 -14.80 11.93
C ASN A 215 20.41 -15.41 11.12
N ARG A 216 20.28 -15.14 9.81
CA ARG A 216 19.12 -15.60 9.00
C ARG A 216 18.86 -17.11 8.97
N ASN A 217 19.88 -17.91 9.29
CA ASN A 217 19.78 -19.37 9.33
C ASN A 217 19.37 -19.91 10.72
N ASP A 218 19.34 -19.06 11.75
CA ASP A 218 18.97 -19.43 13.12
C ASP A 218 17.85 -18.48 13.61
N PRO A 219 16.59 -18.94 13.61
CA PRO A 219 15.45 -18.12 14.03
C PRO A 219 15.53 -17.61 15.47
N ASP A 220 16.16 -18.33 16.39
CA ASP A 220 16.24 -17.93 17.79
C ASP A 220 17.31 -16.86 17.99
N MET A 221 18.47 -17.00 17.32
CA MET A 221 19.48 -15.94 17.27
C MET A 221 18.97 -14.69 16.53
N MET A 222 18.18 -14.86 15.46
CA MET A 222 17.54 -13.74 14.76
C MET A 222 16.59 -12.97 15.67
N LYS A 223 15.73 -13.66 16.43
CA LYS A 223 14.82 -13.03 17.40
C LYS A 223 15.57 -12.24 18.46
N ALA A 224 16.63 -12.84 19.03
CA ALA A 224 17.47 -12.18 20.02
C ALA A 224 18.18 -10.95 19.41
N GLY A 225 18.74 -11.09 18.21
CA GLY A 225 19.43 -10.02 17.50
C GLY A 225 18.51 -8.84 17.15
N ILE A 226 17.28 -9.09 16.70
CA ILE A 226 16.30 -8.02 16.44
C ILE A 226 15.94 -7.30 17.75
N LYS A 227 15.74 -8.02 18.86
CA LYS A 227 15.41 -7.42 20.15
C LYS A 227 16.56 -6.56 20.71
N ASP A 228 17.79 -7.05 20.60
CA ASP A 228 18.99 -6.30 20.96
C ASP A 228 19.13 -5.04 20.10
N TRP A 229 18.93 -5.17 18.79
CA TRP A 229 18.91 -4.04 17.87
C TRP A 229 17.84 -2.99 18.21
N GLN A 230 16.61 -3.40 18.51
CA GLN A 230 15.54 -2.48 18.92
C GLN A 230 15.89 -1.71 20.20
N THR A 231 16.66 -2.33 21.10
CA THR A 231 17.14 -1.71 22.34
C THR A 231 18.26 -0.70 22.07
N ARG A 232 19.16 -0.99 21.11
CA ARG A 232 20.22 -0.06 20.68
C ARG A 232 19.69 1.14 19.90
N TYR A 233 18.64 0.96 19.10
CA TYR A 233 18.11 1.98 18.18
C TYR A 233 16.62 2.31 18.44
N PRO A 234 16.22 2.74 19.65
CA PRO A 234 14.82 2.95 20.01
C PRO A 234 14.13 4.08 19.21
N GLN A 235 14.92 4.99 18.63
CA GLN A 235 14.39 6.09 17.80
C GLN A 235 14.25 5.73 16.32
N ASN A 236 14.81 4.61 15.87
CA ASN A 236 14.70 4.19 14.49
C ASN A 236 13.23 3.86 14.14
N PRO A 237 12.70 4.34 12.99
CA PRO A 237 11.34 4.00 12.55
C PRO A 237 11.07 2.48 12.54
N GLY A 238 12.05 1.68 12.11
CA GLY A 238 11.97 0.22 12.09
C GLY A 238 11.93 -0.44 13.47
N ALA A 239 12.36 0.26 14.53
CA ALA A 239 12.21 -0.25 15.89
C ALA A 239 10.79 -0.07 16.41
N LYS A 240 10.11 1.01 15.97
CA LYS A 240 8.71 1.34 16.32
C LYS A 240 7.73 0.55 15.45
N VAL A 241 8.02 0.40 14.17
CA VAL A 241 7.23 -0.33 13.18
C VAL A 241 8.17 -1.32 12.49
N LEU A 242 8.22 -2.54 13.03
CA LEU A 242 9.13 -3.56 12.52
C LEU A 242 8.71 -4.00 11.10
N PRO A 243 9.66 -4.14 10.15
CA PRO A 243 9.35 -4.68 8.84
C PRO A 243 8.64 -6.02 8.93
N SER A 244 7.60 -6.22 8.14
CA SER A 244 6.73 -7.40 8.14
C SER A 244 7.53 -8.70 8.01
N GLN A 245 8.57 -8.69 7.18
CA GLN A 245 9.48 -9.83 6.98
C GLN A 245 10.20 -10.23 8.26
N LEU A 246 10.62 -9.26 9.08
CA LEU A 246 11.28 -9.49 10.36
C LEU A 246 10.28 -9.83 11.46
N ALA A 247 9.11 -9.19 11.45
CA ALA A 247 8.01 -9.52 12.36
C ALA A 247 7.55 -10.98 12.20
N ASN A 248 7.52 -11.49 10.96
CA ASN A 248 7.22 -12.88 10.66
C ASN A 248 8.26 -13.85 11.24
N VAL A 249 9.54 -13.46 11.33
CA VAL A 249 10.55 -14.27 12.01
C VAL A 249 10.33 -14.27 13.52
N GLN A 250 9.89 -13.15 14.11
CA GLN A 250 9.55 -13.11 15.53
C GLN A 250 8.37 -14.00 15.88
N SER A 251 7.37 -14.06 15.01
CA SER A 251 6.19 -14.92 15.19
C SER A 251 6.41 -16.37 14.74
N PHE A 252 7.53 -16.68 14.08
CA PHE A 252 7.85 -18.03 13.64
C PHE A 252 7.94 -18.98 14.83
N LYS A 253 7.01 -19.92 14.88
CA LYS A 253 7.05 -21.09 15.77
C LYS A 253 7.32 -22.29 14.89
N PRO A 254 8.44 -23.02 15.09
CA PRO A 254 8.65 -24.27 14.40
C PRO A 254 7.43 -25.17 14.62
N ALA A 255 6.93 -25.78 13.54
CA ALA A 255 5.87 -26.77 13.67
C ALA A 255 6.38 -27.89 14.58
N SER A 256 5.88 -27.94 15.81
CA SER A 256 6.20 -29.00 16.77
C SER A 256 5.33 -30.20 16.41
N VAL A 257 5.79 -31.00 15.46
CA VAL A 257 5.04 -32.17 15.01
C VAL A 257 5.34 -33.34 15.94
N ASN A 258 4.54 -33.46 17.01
CA ASN A 258 4.70 -34.55 17.98
C ASN A 258 4.19 -35.90 17.45
N LYS A 259 3.33 -35.89 16.42
CA LYS A 259 2.74 -37.08 15.79
C LYS A 259 2.53 -36.81 14.31
N ILE A 260 3.04 -37.70 13.45
CA ILE A 260 2.82 -37.68 12.00
C ILE A 260 1.99 -38.91 11.64
N ALA A 261 0.85 -38.71 10.99
CA ALA A 261 0.06 -39.79 10.40
C ALA A 261 0.44 -39.94 8.93
N LEU A 262 0.88 -41.13 8.53
CA LEU A 262 1.31 -41.43 7.17
C LEU A 262 0.23 -42.27 6.47
N LEU A 263 -0.48 -41.69 5.51
CA LEU A 263 -1.51 -42.39 4.73
C LEU A 263 -0.89 -42.88 3.43
N LEU A 264 -0.62 -44.19 3.35
CA LEU A 264 0.04 -44.81 2.21
C LEU A 264 -0.74 -46.04 1.75
N PRO A 265 -0.84 -46.30 0.42
CA PRO A 265 -1.38 -47.54 -0.08
C PRO A 265 -0.38 -48.67 0.21
N LEU A 266 -0.64 -49.48 1.23
CA LEU A 266 0.23 -50.60 1.61
C LEU A 266 -0.20 -51.94 0.96
N SER A 267 -1.31 -51.93 0.25
CA SER A 267 -1.91 -53.09 -0.45
C SER A 267 -2.29 -52.72 -1.90
N GLY A 268 -2.55 -53.73 -2.73
CA GLY A 268 -2.86 -53.55 -4.15
C GLY A 268 -1.64 -53.21 -5.02
N GLN A 269 -1.89 -52.82 -6.27
CA GLN A 269 -0.86 -52.57 -7.28
C GLN A 269 0.11 -51.43 -6.87
N ALA A 270 -0.36 -50.45 -6.10
CA ALA A 270 0.46 -49.33 -5.65
C ALA A 270 1.30 -49.60 -4.38
N SER A 271 1.19 -50.80 -3.79
CA SER A 271 1.85 -51.14 -2.51
C SER A 271 3.37 -51.02 -2.53
N VAL A 272 4.00 -51.19 -3.69
CA VAL A 272 5.45 -51.01 -3.86
C VAL A 272 5.86 -49.55 -3.61
N PHE A 273 5.06 -48.58 -4.06
CA PHE A 273 5.33 -47.17 -3.85
C PHE A 273 5.09 -46.76 -2.39
N GLY A 274 3.99 -47.22 -1.79
CA GLY A 274 3.69 -46.97 -0.38
C GLY A 274 4.79 -47.49 0.55
N ARG A 275 5.26 -48.73 0.35
CA ARG A 275 6.36 -49.29 1.14
C ARG A 275 7.68 -48.54 0.94
N THR A 276 7.94 -48.03 -0.27
CA THR A 276 9.17 -47.28 -0.56
C THR A 276 9.17 -45.92 0.14
N ILE A 277 8.03 -45.21 0.10
CA ILE A 277 7.84 -43.93 0.80
C ILE A 277 7.93 -44.13 2.31
N GLN A 278 7.31 -45.19 2.86
CA GLN A 278 7.40 -45.52 4.28
C GLN A 278 8.86 -45.72 4.72
N LYS A 279 9.63 -46.53 3.98
CA LYS A 279 11.04 -46.78 4.29
C LYS A 279 11.88 -45.50 4.23
N GLY A 280 11.69 -44.67 3.21
CA GLY A 280 12.38 -43.38 3.09
C GLY A 280 12.04 -42.42 4.24
N PHE A 281 10.76 -42.37 4.62
CA PHE A 281 10.29 -41.56 5.73
C PHE A 281 10.87 -42.04 7.08
N GLU A 282 10.86 -43.35 7.34
CA GLU A 282 11.43 -43.93 8.57
C GLU A 282 12.95 -43.75 8.66
N ALA A 283 13.66 -43.89 7.53
CA ALA A 283 15.10 -43.64 7.46
C ALA A 283 15.44 -42.19 7.79
N ALA A 284 14.73 -41.23 7.19
CA ALA A 284 14.90 -39.80 7.47
C ALA A 284 14.52 -39.47 8.93
N LYS A 285 13.43 -40.04 9.46
CA LYS A 285 13.00 -39.90 10.86
C LYS A 285 14.10 -40.36 11.85
N ASN A 286 14.85 -41.40 11.50
CA ASN A 286 15.93 -41.94 12.33
C ASN A 286 17.29 -41.25 12.09
N GLY A 287 17.33 -40.15 11.33
CA GLY A 287 18.55 -39.39 11.07
C GLY A 287 19.52 -40.02 10.07
N ILE A 288 19.07 -41.02 9.31
CA ILE A 288 19.87 -41.61 8.24
C ILE A 288 19.79 -40.63 7.06
N SER A 289 20.91 -39.97 6.73
CA SER A 289 20.99 -39.09 5.55
C SER A 289 20.55 -39.87 4.31
N PRO A 290 19.81 -39.25 3.36
CA PRO A 290 19.41 -39.95 2.15
C PRO A 290 20.66 -40.51 1.47
N VAL A 291 20.62 -41.81 1.16
CA VAL A 291 21.63 -42.42 0.28
C VAL A 291 21.70 -41.59 -0.99
N SER A 292 22.85 -40.95 -1.22
CA SER A 292 23.14 -40.24 -2.45
C SER A 292 23.32 -41.28 -3.55
N GLY A 293 22.20 -41.74 -4.11
CA GLY A 293 22.14 -42.70 -5.18
C GLY A 293 20.80 -42.53 -5.90
N SER A 294 20.83 -42.43 -7.23
CA SER A 294 19.65 -42.36 -8.07
C SER A 294 18.66 -43.46 -7.65
N ALA A 295 17.43 -43.08 -7.32
CA ALA A 295 16.34 -44.03 -7.09
C ALA A 295 15.88 -44.62 -8.44
N VAL A 296 16.72 -45.46 -9.04
CA VAL A 296 16.33 -46.37 -10.12
C VAL A 296 16.27 -47.77 -9.51
N PRO A 297 15.11 -48.44 -9.47
CA PRO A 297 15.04 -49.83 -9.06
C PRO A 297 15.87 -50.69 -10.01
N GLU A 298 16.99 -51.21 -9.52
CA GLU A 298 17.81 -52.17 -10.22
C GLU A 298 17.17 -53.56 -10.07
N GLN A 299 16.14 -53.84 -10.88
CA GLN A 299 15.74 -55.18 -11.36
C GLN A 299 14.43 -55.10 -12.15
N VAL A 300 14.54 -55.02 -13.48
CA VAL A 300 13.96 -55.99 -14.44
C VAL A 300 14.65 -55.79 -15.80
N ALA A 301 15.92 -56.16 -15.89
CA ALA A 301 16.49 -56.55 -17.17
C ALA A 301 16.05 -57.99 -17.46
N GLN A 302 14.91 -58.15 -18.15
CA GLN A 302 14.62 -59.19 -19.17
C GLN A 302 13.11 -59.40 -19.33
N ALA A 303 12.51 -58.66 -20.25
CA ALA A 303 11.55 -59.20 -21.20
C ALA A 303 11.44 -58.26 -22.42
N ALA A 304 11.83 -58.80 -23.57
CA ALA A 304 11.41 -58.45 -24.93
C ALA A 304 11.65 -57.01 -25.44
N SER A 305 12.58 -56.94 -26.39
CA SER A 305 12.69 -55.96 -27.45
C SER A 305 11.38 -55.72 -28.19
N THR A 306 10.80 -54.54 -28.03
CA THR A 306 9.94 -53.88 -29.04
C THR A 306 10.01 -52.37 -28.83
N ASP A 307 9.99 -51.61 -29.93
CA ASP A 307 10.27 -50.18 -30.02
C ASP A 307 9.48 -49.29 -29.04
N VAL A 308 10.19 -48.36 -28.42
CA VAL A 308 9.63 -47.27 -27.62
C VAL A 308 9.03 -46.24 -28.59
N ILE A 309 7.71 -46.24 -28.73
CA ILE A 309 6.99 -45.13 -29.37
C ILE A 309 6.79 -44.04 -28.32
N SER A 310 7.33 -42.85 -28.60
CA SER A 310 7.14 -41.63 -27.80
C SER A 310 5.68 -41.17 -27.85
N PRO A 311 5.00 -40.86 -26.72
CA PRO A 311 3.58 -40.47 -26.71
C PRO A 311 3.31 -39.03 -27.20
N SER A 312 4.20 -38.45 -28.00
CA SER A 312 4.06 -37.09 -28.52
C SER A 312 3.59 -37.02 -29.99
N GLN A 313 3.02 -38.10 -30.53
CA GLN A 313 2.42 -38.11 -31.88
C GLN A 313 1.11 -38.92 -31.94
N ALA A 314 0.08 -38.50 -31.19
CA ALA A 314 -1.28 -38.89 -31.51
C ALA A 314 -1.98 -37.67 -32.13
N GLU A 315 -2.09 -37.69 -33.46
CA GLU A 315 -2.95 -36.78 -34.21
C GLU A 315 -4.41 -37.05 -33.88
N ILE A 316 -5.16 -35.95 -33.81
CA ILE A 316 -6.56 -35.88 -33.42
C ILE A 316 -7.40 -36.14 -34.67
N THR A 317 -7.56 -37.38 -35.11
CA THR A 317 -8.58 -37.74 -36.13
C THR A 317 -8.84 -39.24 -36.09
N ASP A 318 -9.87 -39.67 -35.37
CA ASP A 318 -10.88 -40.58 -35.93
C ASP A 318 -12.08 -40.69 -34.98
N LEU A 319 -13.04 -39.78 -35.13
CA LEU A 319 -14.34 -39.80 -34.48
C LEU A 319 -15.40 -39.86 -35.57
N THR A 320 -15.49 -40.95 -36.34
CA THR A 320 -16.67 -41.20 -37.18
C THR A 320 -16.84 -42.66 -37.63
N SER A 321 -17.75 -43.36 -36.95
CA SER A 321 -18.68 -44.41 -37.47
C SER A 321 -18.22 -45.90 -37.40
N PRO A 322 -19.16 -46.88 -37.42
CA PRO A 322 -19.39 -47.78 -36.28
C PRO A 322 -19.23 -49.28 -36.63
N GLN A 323 -18.85 -50.13 -35.67
CA GLN A 323 -19.08 -51.57 -35.80
C GLN A 323 -19.62 -52.24 -34.53
N THR A 324 -20.75 -52.89 -34.80
CA THR A 324 -21.70 -53.66 -34.00
C THR A 324 -21.10 -54.95 -33.47
N GLN A 325 -21.46 -55.34 -32.23
CA GLN A 325 -21.80 -56.72 -31.89
C GLN A 325 -22.52 -56.81 -30.53
N ALA A 326 -23.65 -57.51 -30.54
CA ALA A 326 -24.46 -58.01 -29.42
C ALA A 326 -25.04 -59.38 -29.86
N PRO A 327 -25.74 -60.19 -29.03
CA PRO A 327 -25.86 -60.25 -27.56
C PRO A 327 -25.73 -61.70 -27.00
N VAL A 328 -25.82 -61.89 -25.67
CA VAL A 328 -26.51 -63.06 -25.07
C VAL A 328 -27.04 -62.73 -23.66
N GLN A 329 -28.18 -63.36 -23.35
CA GLN A 329 -29.26 -62.96 -22.44
C GLN A 329 -29.08 -63.29 -20.94
N ALA A 330 -29.81 -62.54 -20.12
CA ALA A 330 -30.16 -62.83 -18.72
C ALA A 330 -31.42 -63.73 -18.60
N PRO A 331 -31.69 -64.25 -17.39
CA PRO A 331 -33.03 -64.11 -16.82
C PRO A 331 -33.04 -63.45 -15.42
N ALA A 332 -34.10 -62.64 -15.25
CA ALA A 332 -34.71 -62.02 -14.06
C ALA A 332 -35.14 -63.05 -12.99
N ALA A 333 -35.62 -62.76 -11.78
CA ALA A 333 -35.70 -61.62 -10.84
C ALA A 333 -36.35 -62.16 -9.53
N ALA A 334 -36.12 -61.53 -8.38
CA ALA A 334 -37.12 -61.30 -7.33
C ALA A 334 -36.56 -60.34 -6.25
N ALA A 335 -37.34 -59.34 -5.89
CA ALA A 335 -37.06 -58.20 -4.98
C ALA A 335 -37.81 -58.40 -3.62
N PRO A 336 -38.07 -57.38 -2.74
CA PRO A 336 -37.30 -56.22 -2.23
C PRO A 336 -37.45 -56.00 -0.67
N VAL A 337 -37.10 -54.78 -0.20
CA VAL A 337 -37.51 -53.96 0.99
C VAL A 337 -36.46 -53.79 2.12
N GLN A 338 -36.16 -52.61 2.70
CA GLN A 338 -36.69 -51.22 2.61
C GLN A 338 -35.70 -50.21 3.28
N ALA A 339 -35.61 -48.98 2.71
CA ALA A 339 -35.56 -47.61 3.30
C ALA A 339 -34.63 -47.26 4.53
N ALA A 340 -34.06 -46.05 4.70
CA ALA A 340 -34.33 -44.71 4.18
C ALA A 340 -33.13 -43.75 4.39
N ALA A 341 -32.97 -42.73 3.54
CA ALA A 341 -32.69 -41.32 3.93
C ALA A 341 -32.67 -40.37 2.70
N THR A 342 -33.51 -39.34 2.77
CA THR A 342 -33.65 -38.12 1.93
C THR A 342 -33.47 -36.91 2.89
N ALA A 343 -33.15 -35.66 2.55
CA ALA A 343 -33.09 -34.89 1.31
C ALA A 343 -32.31 -33.56 1.55
N GLN A 344 -31.98 -32.85 0.47
CA GLN A 344 -31.60 -31.43 0.42
C GLN A 344 -32.73 -30.54 -0.16
N SER A 345 -32.64 -29.26 0.20
CA SER A 345 -33.23 -27.97 -0.25
C SER A 345 -34.13 -27.85 -1.50
N ASP A 346 -35.21 -27.06 -1.38
CA ASP A 346 -35.42 -25.74 -2.03
C ASP A 346 -36.87 -25.25 -1.85
N THR A 347 -37.11 -23.93 -1.77
CA THR A 347 -38.44 -23.32 -2.05
C THR A 347 -38.35 -21.80 -2.22
N THR A 348 -39.13 -21.28 -3.19
CA THR A 348 -39.34 -19.85 -3.50
C THR A 348 -40.85 -19.61 -3.71
N ALA A 349 -41.42 -18.49 -3.22
CA ALA A 349 -42.67 -17.90 -3.73
C ALA A 349 -42.98 -16.50 -3.11
N THR A 350 -43.58 -15.60 -3.91
CA THR A 350 -44.11 -14.22 -3.68
C THR A 350 -45.67 -14.21 -3.83
N PRO A 351 -46.45 -13.11 -3.73
CA PRO A 351 -46.42 -11.85 -2.93
C PRO A 351 -47.81 -11.49 -2.26
N GLU A 352 -47.91 -10.32 -1.59
CA GLU A 352 -49.00 -9.29 -1.64
C GLU A 352 -49.47 -8.63 -0.29
N THR A 353 -49.24 -7.30 -0.24
CA THR A 353 -49.87 -6.10 0.39
C THR A 353 -50.63 -6.10 1.74
N ALA A 354 -50.19 -5.23 2.69
CA ALA A 354 -51.00 -4.19 3.39
C ALA A 354 -50.16 -3.34 4.39
N GLU A 355 -50.23 -2.00 4.26
CA GLU A 355 -49.85 -0.95 5.24
C GLU A 355 -51.05 -0.63 6.19
N PRO A 356 -50.95 0.12 7.32
CA PRO A 356 -50.05 1.28 7.57
C PRO A 356 -49.37 1.36 8.97
N SER A 357 -48.50 2.38 9.09
CA SER A 357 -47.71 2.91 10.25
C SER A 357 -48.56 3.34 11.49
N PRO A 358 -48.03 3.87 12.65
CA PRO A 358 -46.66 4.35 12.98
C PRO A 358 -46.12 4.12 14.44
N THR A 359 -44.87 4.60 14.65
CA THR A 359 -44.31 5.34 15.84
C THR A 359 -43.40 4.65 16.87
N ALA A 360 -42.30 5.37 17.15
CA ALA A 360 -41.62 5.63 18.44
C ALA A 360 -40.21 5.05 18.69
N GLN A 361 -39.28 6.02 18.64
CA GLN A 361 -37.90 6.20 19.14
C GLN A 361 -37.39 5.48 20.43
N PRO A 362 -36.07 5.58 20.70
CA PRO A 362 -35.28 4.67 21.53
C PRO A 362 -35.09 5.13 22.98
N GLN A 363 -34.65 4.22 23.85
CA GLN A 363 -34.10 4.56 25.16
C GLN A 363 -32.70 3.99 25.38
N ALA A 364 -31.79 4.91 25.65
CA ALA A 364 -30.55 4.69 26.39
C ALA A 364 -30.84 4.68 27.90
N VAL A 365 -29.99 4.00 28.69
CA VAL A 365 -29.78 4.34 30.10
C VAL A 365 -28.31 4.15 30.49
N ALA A 366 -27.68 5.27 30.89
CA ALA A 366 -26.54 5.36 31.80
C ALA A 366 -27.03 5.05 33.25
N SER A 367 -26.28 4.96 34.35
CA SER A 367 -24.97 5.42 34.82
C SER A 367 -24.78 4.79 36.23
N VAL A 368 -23.58 4.86 36.83
CA VAL A 368 -23.34 5.52 38.14
C VAL A 368 -21.90 5.28 38.63
N ALA A 369 -21.36 6.35 39.20
CA ALA A 369 -20.01 6.65 39.64
C ALA A 369 -19.57 5.98 40.97
N ALA A 370 -18.25 5.97 41.23
CA ALA A 370 -17.63 6.71 42.35
C ALA A 370 -16.12 6.38 42.52
N LYS A 371 -15.30 7.43 42.67
CA LYS A 371 -13.91 7.40 43.17
C LYS A 371 -13.96 7.42 44.72
N PRO A 372 -12.92 6.98 45.45
CA PRO A 372 -11.94 7.98 45.88
C PRO A 372 -10.49 7.49 46.02
N ILE A 373 -9.65 8.49 46.24
CA ILE A 373 -8.19 8.51 46.44
C ILE A 373 -7.83 7.99 47.84
N ARG A 374 -6.71 7.25 47.98
CA ARG A 374 -5.95 7.18 49.23
C ARG A 374 -4.45 7.35 48.97
N ARG A 375 -3.85 8.18 49.83
CA ARG A 375 -2.43 8.51 50.00
C ARG A 375 -2.07 8.14 51.44
N ALA A 376 -0.97 7.40 51.63
CA ALA A 376 -0.20 7.19 52.87
C ALA A 376 1.11 6.51 52.42
N GLU A 377 2.28 7.14 52.48
CA GLU A 377 3.22 7.31 53.62
C GLU A 377 3.88 6.01 54.14
N ASN A 378 5.22 6.04 54.14
CA ASN A 378 6.23 5.32 54.94
C ASN A 378 6.29 3.78 54.94
N LEU A 379 7.31 3.24 54.27
CA LEU A 379 8.54 2.68 54.88
C LEU A 379 9.61 2.41 53.80
#